data_AF-A0A936WMT9-F1
#
_entry.id   AF-A0A936WMT9-F1
#
_cell.length_a   1.000
_cell.length_b   1.000
_cell.length_c   1.000
_cell.angle_alpha   90.00
_cell.angle_beta   90.00
_cell.angle_gamma   90.00
#
_symmetry.space_group_name_H-M   'P 1'
#
loop_
_entity.id
_entity.type
_entity.pdbx_description
1 polymer ?
#
loop_
_entity_poly.entity_id
_entity_poly.type
_entity_poly.pdbx_seq_one_letter_code
_entity_poly.pdbx_strand_id
1 'polypeptide(L)'
;MDDRPYDRPAADSAVRFRAFQTLPSSMEAQRDFLNIIGSLGGLTAHPAGKEMNRVALWNGKGECEVFGFEECGERGFGGAVQLPGETGPRLALVGSRELLSESGMAIPDLLGAATREWAGDLILYAGWDGQARGVLRFSSI
;
A
#
# COMPACT_ATOMS: atom_id res chain seq x y z
N MET A 1 28.68 -7.38 -2.88
CA MET A 1 27.92 -6.34 -2.17
C MET A 1 26.56 -6.30 -2.81
N ASP A 2 25.56 -6.72 -2.06
CA ASP A 2 24.17 -6.91 -2.49
C ASP A 2 23.48 -5.54 -2.43
N ASP A 3 23.60 -4.74 -3.50
CA ASP A 3 22.96 -3.43 -3.62
C ASP A 3 21.48 -3.66 -3.98
N ARG A 4 20.68 -4.05 -2.99
CA ARG A 4 19.24 -4.23 -3.18
C ARG A 4 18.65 -2.83 -3.39
N PRO A 5 18.02 -2.53 -4.54
CA PRO A 5 17.61 -1.17 -4.89
C PRO A 5 16.61 -0.55 -3.89
N TYR A 6 15.95 -1.35 -3.05
CA TYR A 6 15.09 -0.89 -1.96
C TYR A 6 15.84 -0.27 -0.77
N ASP A 7 17.16 -0.42 -0.68
CA ASP A 7 17.93 0.04 0.47
C ASP A 7 18.18 1.55 0.48
N ARG A 8 17.82 2.31 -0.56
CA ARG A 8 17.81 3.77 -0.49
C ARG A 8 16.39 4.29 -0.22
N PRO A 9 16.17 5.13 0.80
CA PRO A 9 14.88 5.74 1.07
C PRO A 9 14.59 6.85 0.05
N ALA A 10 13.32 7.16 -0.18
CA ALA A 10 12.91 8.38 -0.87
C ALA A 10 13.44 9.60 -0.12
N ALA A 11 13.75 10.66 -0.87
CA ALA A 11 14.15 11.93 -0.28
C ALA A 11 13.06 12.42 0.70
N ASP A 12 13.49 12.81 1.90
CA ASP A 12 12.64 13.31 2.98
C ASP A 12 11.52 12.37 3.43
N SER A 13 11.71 11.04 3.34
CA SER A 13 10.86 10.09 4.06
C SER A 13 11.44 9.79 5.44
N ALA A 14 10.58 9.72 6.46
CA ALA A 14 10.95 9.29 7.80
C ALA A 14 11.00 7.76 7.95
N VAL A 15 10.57 7.02 6.93
CA VAL A 15 10.47 5.57 6.92
C VAL A 15 11.05 5.01 5.62
N ARG A 16 11.44 3.74 5.63
CA ARG A 16 11.96 3.03 4.45
C ARG A 16 11.11 1.80 4.15
N PHE A 17 10.69 1.66 2.91
CA PHE A 17 10.01 0.45 2.42
C PHE A 17 10.94 -0.77 2.52
N ARG A 18 10.43 -1.88 3.07
CA ARG A 18 11.19 -3.12 3.26
C ARG A 18 10.61 -4.30 2.49
N ALA A 19 9.30 -4.46 2.52
CA ALA A 19 8.64 -5.60 1.90
C ALA A 19 7.16 -5.31 1.69
N PHE A 20 6.55 -6.03 0.74
CA PHE A 20 5.11 -6.16 0.63
C PHE A 20 4.75 -7.62 0.38
N GLN A 21 3.51 -7.99 0.72
CA GLN A 21 2.93 -9.27 0.34
C GLN A 21 1.49 -9.05 -0.10
N THR A 22 1.04 -9.81 -1.11
CA THR A 22 -0.33 -9.76 -1.61
C THR A 22 -1.04 -11.10 -1.45
N LEU A 23 -2.36 -11.06 -1.37
CA LEU A 23 -3.24 -12.22 -1.44
C LEU A 23 -4.32 -12.00 -2.52
N PRO A 24 -4.32 -12.80 -3.60
CA PRO A 24 -3.39 -13.88 -3.91
C PRO A 24 -1.96 -13.39 -4.21
N SER A 25 -0.98 -14.28 -4.12
CA SER A 25 0.44 -14.00 -4.41
C SER A 25 0.75 -14.13 -5.91
N SER A 26 -0.15 -13.69 -6.79
CA SER A 26 0.02 -13.73 -8.25
C SER A 26 0.64 -12.43 -8.78
N MET A 27 1.31 -12.48 -9.94
CA MET A 27 1.87 -11.27 -10.57
C MET A 27 0.81 -10.22 -10.88
N GLU A 28 -0.40 -10.65 -11.26
CA GLU A 28 -1.53 -9.76 -11.50
C GLU A 28 -1.96 -9.03 -10.22
N ALA A 29 -2.11 -9.77 -9.11
CA ALA A 29 -2.47 -9.16 -7.84
C ALA A 29 -1.40 -8.18 -7.34
N GLN A 30 -0.12 -8.52 -7.51
CA GLN A 30 0.98 -7.61 -7.18
C GLN A 30 0.98 -6.35 -8.04
N ARG A 31 0.72 -6.49 -9.35
CA ARG A 31 0.61 -5.37 -10.29
C ARG A 31 -0.51 -4.42 -9.88
N ASP A 32 -1.70 -4.95 -9.67
CA ASP A 32 -2.88 -4.16 -9.27
C ASP A 32 -2.65 -3.47 -7.92
N PHE A 33 -2.08 -4.20 -6.97
CA PHE A 33 -1.71 -3.68 -5.66
C PHE A 33 -0.76 -2.49 -5.77
N LEU A 34 0.36 -2.64 -6.50
CA LEU A 34 1.34 -1.56 -6.72
C LEU A 34 0.74 -0.35 -7.44
N ASN A 35 -0.15 -0.57 -8.41
CA ASN A 35 -0.86 0.52 -9.07
C ASN A 35 -1.71 1.32 -8.08
N ILE A 36 -2.50 0.65 -7.24
CA ILE A 36 -3.39 1.30 -6.28
C ILE A 36 -2.57 2.05 -5.22
N ILE A 37 -1.67 1.37 -4.51
CA ILE A 37 -0.92 2.00 -3.42
C ILE A 37 0.01 3.10 -3.93
N GLY A 38 0.53 2.96 -5.15
CA GLY A 38 1.42 3.95 -5.75
C GLY A 38 0.67 5.23 -6.10
N SER A 39 -0.53 5.09 -6.67
CA SER A 39 -1.36 6.23 -7.07
C SER A 39 -1.89 6.98 -5.85
N LEU A 40 -2.39 6.26 -4.84
CA LEU A 40 -2.80 6.87 -3.58
C LEU A 40 -1.60 7.46 -2.81
N GLY A 41 -0.47 6.74 -2.79
CA GLY A 41 0.76 7.17 -2.14
C GLY A 41 1.37 8.45 -2.74
N GLY A 42 1.08 8.75 -4.00
CA GLY A 42 1.49 10.00 -4.66
C GLY A 42 0.68 11.22 -4.25
N LEU A 43 -0.49 11.04 -3.63
CA LEU A 43 -1.39 12.11 -3.22
C LEU A 43 -1.32 12.40 -1.71
N THR A 44 -0.99 11.38 -0.92
CA THR A 44 -1.04 11.48 0.55
C THR A 44 0.13 12.23 1.15
N ALA A 45 -0.13 12.91 2.28
CA ALA A 45 0.89 13.46 3.16
C ALA A 45 1.47 12.43 4.14
N HIS A 46 0.93 11.20 4.17
CA HIS A 46 1.37 10.16 5.09
C HIS A 46 2.87 9.82 4.90
N PRO A 47 3.66 9.64 5.98
CA PRO A 47 5.12 9.44 5.88
C PRO A 47 5.55 8.28 4.95
N ALA A 48 4.73 7.23 4.89
CA ALA A 48 4.94 6.07 4.03
C ALA A 48 4.52 6.28 2.55
N GLY A 49 3.72 7.30 2.24
CA GLY A 49 3.15 7.52 0.90
C GLY A 49 4.21 7.68 -0.18
N LYS A 50 5.22 8.53 0.08
CA LYS A 50 6.36 8.73 -0.83
C LYS A 50 7.09 7.42 -1.16
N GLU A 51 7.29 6.57 -0.16
CA GLU A 51 7.94 5.27 -0.35
C GLU A 51 7.08 4.32 -1.20
N MET A 52 5.77 4.28 -0.97
CA MET A 52 4.84 3.49 -1.79
C MET A 52 4.85 3.93 -3.24
N ASN A 53 4.73 5.24 -3.48
CA ASN A 53 4.76 5.82 -4.82
C ASN A 53 6.09 5.52 -5.53
N ARG A 54 7.23 5.72 -4.86
CA ARG A 54 8.57 5.41 -5.40
C ARG A 54 8.69 3.95 -5.81
N VAL A 55 8.29 3.01 -4.94
CA VAL A 55 8.36 1.57 -5.23
C VAL A 55 7.45 1.20 -6.38
N ALA A 56 6.25 1.77 -6.46
CA ALA A 56 5.35 1.55 -7.59
C ALA A 56 5.96 2.03 -8.91
N LEU A 57 6.49 3.27 -8.95
CA LEU A 57 7.07 3.85 -10.16
C LEU A 57 8.27 3.05 -10.67
N TRP A 58 9.11 2.54 -9.77
CA TRP A 58 10.21 1.65 -10.14
C TRP A 58 9.78 0.32 -10.77
N ASN A 59 8.57 -0.13 -10.48
CA ASN A 59 7.97 -1.30 -11.11
C ASN A 59 7.11 -0.91 -12.34
N GLY A 60 7.15 0.34 -12.78
CA GLY A 60 6.33 0.88 -13.88
C GLY A 60 4.85 0.88 -13.53
N LYS A 61 4.49 1.21 -12.29
CA LYS A 61 3.14 1.27 -11.70
C LYS A 61 2.92 2.59 -10.95
N GLY A 62 1.67 2.89 -10.60
CA GLY A 62 1.36 3.97 -9.64
C GLY A 62 0.97 5.33 -10.23
N GLU A 63 0.56 5.37 -11.50
CA GLU A 63 0.06 6.58 -12.19
C GLU A 63 -1.40 6.42 -12.63
N CYS A 64 -2.23 5.75 -11.81
CA CYS A 64 -3.65 5.58 -12.07
C CYS A 64 -4.43 6.82 -11.62
N GLU A 65 -5.56 7.08 -12.29
CA GLU A 65 -6.46 8.16 -11.89
C GLU A 65 -7.13 7.82 -10.55
N VAL A 66 -7.20 8.82 -9.66
CA VAL A 66 -7.78 8.70 -8.33
C VAL A 66 -8.90 9.70 -8.17
N PHE A 67 -10.06 9.24 -7.72
CA PHE A 67 -11.24 10.03 -7.44
C PHE A 67 -11.56 10.04 -5.95
N GLY A 68 -12.03 11.18 -5.44
CA GLY A 68 -12.50 11.31 -4.06
C GLY A 68 -11.43 10.91 -3.03
N PHE A 69 -10.18 11.29 -3.27
CA PHE A 69 -9.09 11.02 -2.33
C PHE A 69 -9.39 11.62 -0.95
N GLU A 70 -9.17 10.84 0.11
CA GLU A 70 -9.42 11.24 1.48
C GLU A 70 -8.30 10.77 2.41
N GLU A 71 -7.88 11.66 3.31
CA GLU A 71 -6.94 11.36 4.40
C GLU A 71 -7.71 10.92 5.64
N CYS A 72 -7.28 9.82 6.26
CA CYS A 72 -7.82 9.32 7.53
C CYS A 72 -6.87 9.62 8.69
N GLY A 73 -6.21 10.78 8.64
CA GLY A 73 -5.17 11.19 9.59
C GLY A 73 -3.96 10.26 9.56
N GLU A 74 -3.35 10.00 10.71
CA GLU A 74 -2.18 9.10 10.82
C GLU A 74 -2.51 7.62 10.60
N ARG A 75 -3.79 7.27 10.49
CA ARG A 75 -4.24 5.88 10.39
C ARG A 75 -4.18 5.35 8.96
N GLY A 76 -4.20 6.22 7.95
CA GLY A 76 -4.28 5.82 6.55
C GLY A 76 -4.97 6.85 5.66
N PHE A 77 -5.30 6.41 4.44
CA PHE A 77 -5.90 7.21 3.38
C PHE A 77 -6.60 6.30 2.37
N GLY A 78 -7.53 6.86 1.59
CA GLY A 78 -8.32 6.10 0.63
C GLY A 78 -8.77 6.92 -0.57
N GLY A 79 -9.42 6.26 -1.51
CA GLY A 79 -9.96 6.86 -2.72
C GLY A 79 -10.38 5.80 -3.73
N ALA A 80 -11.12 6.20 -4.77
CA ALA A 80 -11.47 5.31 -5.86
C ALA A 80 -10.39 5.36 -6.93
N VAL A 81 -9.77 4.23 -7.26
CA VAL A 81 -8.66 4.15 -8.23
C VAL A 81 -9.11 3.46 -9.51
N GLN A 82 -8.93 4.10 -10.65
CA GLN A 82 -9.22 3.52 -11.96
C GLN A 82 -8.01 2.76 -12.49
N LEU A 83 -8.05 1.43 -12.43
CA LEU A 83 -6.99 0.60 -12.99
C LEU A 83 -7.05 0.54 -14.52
N PRO A 84 -5.90 0.38 -15.20
CA PRO A 84 -5.85 0.25 -16.64
C PRO A 84 -6.63 -0.97 -17.13
N GLY A 85 -7.53 -0.76 -18.10
CA GLY A 85 -8.32 -1.83 -18.71
C GLY A 85 -9.56 -2.24 -17.93
N GLU A 86 -9.86 -1.60 -16.79
CA GLU A 86 -11.09 -1.84 -16.04
C GLU A 86 -12.21 -0.87 -16.45
N THR A 87 -13.45 -1.31 -16.27
CA THR A 87 -14.64 -0.54 -16.66
C THR A 87 -15.07 0.48 -15.60
N GLY A 88 -14.58 0.36 -14.38
CA GLY A 88 -14.90 1.29 -13.29
C GLY A 88 -13.83 1.30 -12.21
N PRO A 89 -13.86 2.30 -11.31
CA PRO A 89 -12.85 2.46 -10.27
C PRO A 89 -13.10 1.49 -9.11
N ARG A 90 -12.01 1.07 -8.46
CA ARG A 90 -12.03 0.27 -7.23
C ARG A 90 -11.94 1.19 -6.03
N LEU A 91 -12.87 1.07 -5.08
CA LEU A 91 -12.79 1.81 -3.82
C LEU A 91 -11.69 1.20 -2.94
N ALA A 92 -10.59 1.91 -2.80
CA ALA A 92 -9.39 1.44 -2.13
C ALA A 92 -9.11 2.20 -0.83
N LEU A 93 -8.52 1.48 0.12
CA LEU A 93 -8.12 2.00 1.43
C LEU A 93 -6.73 1.44 1.77
N VAL A 94 -5.85 2.31 2.27
CA VAL A 94 -4.53 1.98 2.79
C VAL A 94 -4.42 2.49 4.21
N GLY A 95 -4.02 1.66 5.17
CA GLY A 95 -3.92 2.11 6.55
C GLY A 95 -3.65 1.03 7.58
N SER A 96 -3.86 1.37 8.84
CA SER A 96 -3.72 0.45 9.96
C SER A 96 -4.76 -0.67 9.89
N ARG A 97 -4.48 -1.77 10.60
CA ARG A 97 -5.40 -2.91 10.68
C ARG A 97 -6.78 -2.49 11.23
N GLU A 98 -6.77 -1.62 12.23
CA GLU A 98 -7.96 -1.09 12.89
C GLU A 98 -8.80 -0.26 11.93
N LEU A 99 -8.16 0.62 11.15
CA LEU A 99 -8.86 1.44 10.15
C LEU A 99 -9.58 0.56 9.13
N LEU A 100 -8.88 -0.40 8.54
CA LEU A 100 -9.49 -1.32 7.57
C LEU A 100 -10.66 -2.09 8.19
N SER A 101 -10.50 -2.59 9.42
CA SER A 101 -11.55 -3.35 10.11
C SER A 101 -12.79 -2.49 10.40
N GLU A 102 -12.60 -1.25 10.86
CA GLU A 102 -13.67 -0.28 11.11
C GLU A 102 -14.41 0.13 9.83
N SER A 103 -13.69 0.19 8.70
CA SER A 103 -14.28 0.43 7.38
C SER A 103 -14.99 -0.81 6.78
N GLY A 104 -15.13 -1.90 7.55
CA GLY A 104 -15.80 -3.12 7.11
C GLY A 104 -14.97 -4.01 6.18
N MET A 105 -13.66 -3.76 6.07
CA MET A 105 -12.77 -4.54 5.23
C MET A 105 -12.38 -5.85 5.91
N ALA A 106 -12.66 -6.98 5.25
CA ALA A 106 -12.24 -8.29 5.73
C ALA A 106 -10.72 -8.44 5.60
N ILE A 107 -10.04 -8.77 6.69
CA ILE A 107 -8.58 -8.96 6.72
C ILE A 107 -8.28 -10.47 6.82
N PRO A 108 -7.80 -11.12 5.75
CA PRO A 108 -7.43 -12.53 5.78
C PRO A 108 -6.38 -12.84 6.86
N ASP A 109 -6.58 -13.94 7.59
CA ASP A 109 -5.67 -14.37 8.66
C ASP A 109 -4.24 -14.56 8.18
N LEU A 110 -4.04 -14.99 6.93
CA LEU A 110 -2.71 -15.17 6.34
C LEU A 110 -1.92 -13.86 6.27
N LEU A 111 -2.58 -12.75 5.94
CA LEU A 111 -1.94 -11.43 5.98
C LEU A 111 -1.61 -11.02 7.42
N GLY A 112 -2.49 -11.34 8.37
CA GLY A 112 -2.21 -11.14 9.80
C GLY A 112 -0.98 -11.92 10.28
N ALA A 113 -0.88 -13.20 9.89
CA ALA A 113 0.25 -14.06 10.25
C ALA A 113 1.58 -13.55 9.67
N ALA A 114 1.59 -13.11 8.41
CA ALA A 114 2.77 -12.56 7.75
C ALA A 114 3.37 -11.35 8.49
N THR A 115 2.53 -10.54 9.14
CA THR A 115 2.98 -9.33 9.85
C THR A 115 3.61 -9.61 11.22
N ARG A 116 3.45 -10.81 11.78
CA ARG A 116 4.00 -11.16 13.11
C ARG A 116 5.54 -11.11 13.13
N GLU A 117 6.17 -11.44 12.02
CA GLU A 117 7.63 -11.39 11.86
C GLU A 117 8.17 -9.96 11.71
N TRP A 118 7.27 -8.96 11.61
CA TRP A 118 7.61 -7.56 11.39
C TRP A 118 7.27 -6.71 12.62
N ALA A 119 7.30 -7.31 13.81
CA ALA A 119 7.08 -6.61 15.06
C ALA A 119 8.07 -5.44 15.22
N GLY A 120 7.54 -4.26 15.60
CA GLY A 120 8.32 -3.03 15.77
C GLY A 120 8.46 -2.17 14.52
N ASP A 121 8.02 -2.66 13.36
CA ASP A 121 7.96 -1.88 12.12
C ASP A 121 6.58 -1.25 11.90
N LEU A 122 6.53 -0.22 11.05
CA LEU A 122 5.28 0.35 10.57
C LEU A 122 4.67 -0.58 9.53
N ILE A 123 3.50 -1.14 9.85
CA ILE A 123 2.75 -2.04 8.98
C ILE A 123 1.49 -1.35 8.50
N LEU A 124 1.31 -1.31 7.18
CA LEU A 124 0.11 -0.80 6.54
C LEU A 124 -0.53 -1.90 5.71
N TYR A 125 -1.84 -2.02 5.80
CA TYR A 125 -2.65 -2.90 5.00
C TYR A 125 -3.25 -2.09 3.86
N ALA A 126 -3.46 -2.72 2.72
CA ALA A 126 -4.19 -2.12 1.62
C ALA A 126 -5.20 -3.10 1.04
N GLY A 127 -6.35 -2.60 0.65
CA GLY A 127 -7.41 -3.40 0.10
C GLY A 127 -8.46 -2.59 -0.63
N TRP A 128 -9.36 -3.31 -1.27
CA TRP A 128 -10.46 -2.79 -2.06
C TRP A 128 -11.58 -3.82 -2.13
N ASP A 129 -12.77 -3.39 -2.54
CA ASP A 129 -13.97 -4.23 -2.65
C ASP A 129 -14.28 -5.00 -1.35
N GLY A 130 -14.11 -4.34 -0.20
CA GLY A 130 -14.40 -4.91 1.11
C GLY A 130 -13.39 -5.96 1.60
N GLN A 131 -12.23 -6.12 0.92
CA GLN A 131 -11.23 -7.10 1.32
C GLN A 131 -9.81 -6.53 1.33
N ALA A 132 -9.02 -6.85 2.36
CA ALA A 132 -7.59 -6.58 2.39
C ALA A 132 -6.87 -7.50 1.40
N ARG A 133 -6.05 -6.90 0.54
CA ARG A 133 -5.37 -7.57 -0.58
C ARG A 133 -3.87 -7.64 -0.41
N GLY A 134 -3.31 -6.89 0.53
CA GLY A 134 -1.90 -7.00 0.85
C GLY A 134 -1.50 -6.16 2.04
N VAL A 135 -0.24 -6.32 2.40
CA VAL A 135 0.43 -5.67 3.51
C VAL A 135 1.76 -5.10 3.06
N LEU A 136 2.15 -3.99 3.66
CA LEU A 136 3.40 -3.28 3.45
C LEU A 136 4.14 -3.14 4.78
N ARG A 137 5.45 -3.30 4.73
CA ARG A 137 6.36 -3.16 5.86
C ARG A 137 7.30 -1.97 5.62
N PHE A 138 7.40 -1.10 6.61
CA PHE A 138 8.35 0.01 6.62
C PHE A 138 9.13 0.05 7.93
N SER A 139 10.44 0.28 7.85
CA SER A 139 11.28 0.51 9.02
C SER A 139 11.53 2.00 9.21
N SER A 140 11.75 2.46 10.44
CA SER A 140 12.32 3.80 10.66
C SER A 140 13.71 3.92 10.03
N ILE A 141 14.12 5.14 9.69
CA ILE A 141 15.47 5.47 9.19
C ILE A 141 16.34 5.97 10.32
#